data_AF-A0A0K2VDD7-F1
#
_entry.id   AF-A0A0K2VDD7-F1
#
_cell.length_a   1.000
_cell.length_b   1.000
_cell.length_c   1.000
_cell.angle_alpha   90.00
_cell.angle_beta   90.00
_cell.angle_gamma   90.00
#
_symmetry.space_group_name_H-M   'P 1'
#
loop_
_entity.id
_entity.type
_entity.pdbx_description
1 polymer ?
#
loop_
_entity_poly.entity_id
_entity_poly.type
_entity_poly.pdbx_seq_one_letter_code
_entity_poly.pdbx_strand_id
1 'polypeptide(L)'
;MPPKKVTNNKPSKKTELKKKEKVIEDKTFGLKNKKGNKQQKFIAQVEKQVKSGGDPKLRQLEKERLEEKKRKEEAKKDEEEKKLLMKPVGSQKIDAGVDPKSVFCAFFKQGLCKKGEKCKFSHDPAVERKSAKRSMYAESEKEKEETMDEWDDEMLAYVVNKKHGAEKTNQTSIICKYFLDALENNKYGWFWTCPNGGQDCIYKHGLPPGFVLKKVFKG
;
A
#
# COMPACT_ATOMS: atom_id res chain seq x y z
N MET A 1 -6.32 -22.19 4.99
CA MET A 1 -4.87 -22.47 5.06
C MET A 1 -4.31 -21.96 6.37
N PRO A 2 -3.69 -22.81 7.22
CA PRO A 2 -3.07 -22.36 8.47
C PRO A 2 -1.67 -21.75 8.21
N PRO A 3 -1.23 -20.74 8.99
CA PRO A 3 -0.05 -19.94 8.68
C PRO A 3 1.26 -20.68 9.00
N LYS A 4 2.21 -20.58 8.07
CA LYS A 4 3.57 -21.14 8.15
C LYS A 4 4.34 -20.53 9.34
N LYS A 5 4.76 -21.38 10.29
CA LYS A 5 5.71 -21.05 11.36
C LYS A 5 7.09 -20.73 10.78
N VAL A 6 7.60 -19.55 11.14
CA VAL A 6 8.97 -19.11 10.91
C VAL A 6 9.93 -20.05 11.65
N THR A 7 10.72 -20.83 10.91
CA THR A 7 11.72 -21.73 11.48
C THR A 7 12.99 -20.96 11.80
N ASN A 8 13.18 -20.69 13.10
CA ASN A 8 14.47 -20.28 13.66
C ASN A 8 15.52 -21.34 13.33
N ASN A 9 16.36 -21.05 12.36
CA ASN A 9 17.40 -21.95 11.86
C ASN A 9 18.61 -21.95 12.82
N LYS A 10 18.41 -22.50 14.02
CA LYS A 10 19.49 -22.83 14.96
C LYS A 10 19.90 -24.27 14.69
N PRO A 11 21.19 -24.57 14.38
CA PRO A 11 21.60 -25.95 14.14
C PRO A 11 21.28 -26.80 15.37
N SER A 12 20.59 -27.93 15.15
CA SER A 12 20.19 -28.85 16.22
C SER A 12 21.41 -29.34 17.00
N LYS A 13 21.28 -29.47 18.33
CA LYS A 13 22.30 -30.05 19.24
C LYS A 13 22.86 -31.38 18.70
N LYS A 14 22.03 -32.17 18.02
CA LYS A 14 22.41 -33.46 17.41
C LYS A 14 23.42 -33.29 16.27
N THR A 15 23.32 -32.20 15.51
CA THR A 15 24.21 -31.90 14.37
C THR A 15 25.56 -31.38 14.86
N GLU A 16 25.59 -30.60 15.95
CA GLU A 16 26.84 -30.12 16.56
C GLU A 16 27.64 -31.25 17.22
N LEU A 17 26.96 -32.20 17.88
CA LEU A 17 27.61 -33.38 18.47
C LEU A 17 28.28 -34.27 17.41
N LYS A 18 27.57 -34.55 16.31
CA LYS A 18 28.14 -35.31 15.17
C LYS A 18 29.34 -34.62 14.53
N LYS A 19 29.35 -33.28 14.46
CA LYS A 19 30.52 -32.52 13.96
C LYS A 19 31.70 -32.65 14.91
N LYS A 20 31.47 -32.58 16.22
CA LYS A 20 32.52 -32.77 17.24
C LYS A 20 33.10 -34.18 17.21
N GLU A 21 32.27 -35.20 17.01
CA GLU A 21 32.71 -36.60 16.87
C GLU A 21 33.59 -36.81 15.63
N LYS A 22 33.19 -36.26 14.47
CA LYS A 22 34.03 -36.31 13.25
C LYS A 22 35.38 -35.64 13.43
N VAL A 23 35.45 -34.50 14.12
CA VAL A 23 36.70 -33.79 14.41
C VAL A 23 37.59 -34.60 15.37
N ILE A 24 37.00 -35.35 16.31
CA ILE A 24 37.74 -36.27 17.17
C ILE A 24 38.30 -37.42 16.35
N GLU A 25 37.48 -38.07 15.52
CA GLU A 25 37.90 -39.18 14.66
C GLU A 25 39.05 -38.82 13.73
N ASP A 26 39.00 -37.63 13.12
CA ASP A 26 40.01 -37.13 12.20
C ASP A 26 41.33 -36.78 12.94
N LYS A 27 41.25 -36.04 14.05
CA LYS A 27 42.45 -35.67 14.84
C LYS A 27 43.10 -36.82 15.59
N THR A 28 42.38 -37.92 15.78
CA THR A 28 42.88 -39.13 16.43
C THR A 28 43.11 -40.28 15.44
N PHE A 29 42.93 -40.04 14.14
CA PHE A 29 43.12 -41.00 13.07
C PHE A 29 44.54 -41.57 13.08
N GLY A 30 44.68 -42.89 12.97
CA GLY A 30 45.99 -43.58 13.00
C GLY A 30 46.66 -43.73 14.37
N LEU A 31 46.21 -43.01 15.41
CA LEU A 31 46.72 -43.16 16.79
C LEU A 31 45.88 -44.15 17.62
N LYS A 32 44.62 -44.40 17.25
CA LYS A 32 43.71 -45.30 17.98
C LYS A 32 44.19 -46.77 18.06
N ASN A 33 44.94 -47.24 17.06
CA ASN A 33 45.49 -48.62 17.04
C ASN A 33 46.83 -48.78 17.78
N LYS A 34 47.45 -47.69 18.26
CA LYS A 34 48.71 -47.76 19.01
C LYS A 34 48.41 -47.80 20.51
N LYS A 35 48.66 -48.94 21.16
CA LYS A 35 48.42 -49.17 22.61
C LYS A 35 49.39 -48.44 23.56
N GLY A 36 50.14 -47.44 23.07
CA GLY A 36 51.12 -46.72 23.89
C GLY A 36 50.46 -45.73 24.86
N ASN A 37 50.95 -45.69 26.11
CA ASN A 37 50.42 -44.83 27.18
C ASN A 37 50.46 -43.33 26.79
N LYS A 38 51.50 -42.90 26.07
CA LYS A 38 51.63 -41.51 25.57
C LYS A 38 50.53 -41.17 24.53
N GLN A 39 50.23 -42.11 23.63
CA GLN A 39 49.20 -41.95 22.60
C GLN A 39 47.79 -41.95 23.20
N GLN A 40 47.53 -42.79 24.21
CA GLN A 40 46.24 -42.81 24.92
C GLN A 40 45.98 -41.49 25.69
N LYS A 41 47.01 -40.94 26.36
CA LYS A 41 46.90 -39.62 27.01
C LYS A 41 46.63 -38.49 26.01
N PHE A 42 47.23 -38.55 24.82
CA PHE A 42 46.99 -37.57 23.75
C PHE A 42 45.55 -37.67 23.20
N ILE A 43 45.04 -38.89 22.96
CA ILE A 43 43.65 -39.11 22.51
C ILE A 43 42.67 -38.54 23.54
N ALA A 44 42.87 -38.82 24.83
CA ALA A 44 42.02 -38.30 25.91
C ALA A 44 42.05 -36.76 26.00
N GLN A 45 43.22 -36.13 25.80
CA GLN A 45 43.36 -34.67 25.79
C GLN A 45 42.63 -34.03 24.61
N VAL A 46 42.78 -34.59 23.40
CA VAL A 46 42.10 -34.11 22.18
C VAL A 46 40.58 -34.28 22.29
N GLU A 47 40.10 -35.41 22.79
CA GLU A 47 38.67 -35.62 23.06
C GLU A 47 38.10 -34.59 24.03
N LYS A 48 38.82 -34.32 25.13
CA LYS A 48 38.38 -33.34 26.13
C LYS A 48 38.35 -31.94 25.56
N GLN A 49 39.33 -31.54 24.75
CA GLN A 49 39.38 -30.22 24.11
C GLN A 49 38.25 -30.01 23.10
N VAL A 50 37.92 -31.04 22.30
CA VAL A 50 36.86 -30.95 21.28
C VAL A 50 35.45 -31.09 21.90
N LYS A 51 35.26 -31.98 22.89
CA LYS A 51 33.97 -32.14 23.59
C LYS A 51 33.64 -30.92 24.46
N SER A 52 34.62 -30.39 25.18
CA SER A 52 34.41 -29.20 26.02
C SER A 52 34.19 -27.92 25.20
N GLY A 53 34.62 -27.88 23.93
CA GLY A 53 34.34 -26.79 22.98
C GLY A 53 35.38 -25.67 22.90
N GLY A 54 36.65 -25.94 23.23
CA GLY A 54 37.75 -24.96 23.20
C GLY A 54 37.90 -24.13 24.48
N ASP A 55 38.72 -23.08 24.45
CA ASP A 55 38.97 -22.22 25.62
C ASP A 55 37.71 -21.47 26.09
N PRO A 56 37.36 -21.53 27.39
CA PRO A 56 36.20 -20.81 27.94
C PRO A 56 36.25 -19.29 27.70
N LYS A 57 37.46 -18.72 27.79
CA LYS A 57 37.71 -17.27 27.65
C LYS A 57 37.43 -16.78 26.22
N LEU A 58 37.78 -17.57 25.20
CA LEU A 58 37.52 -17.24 23.80
C LEU A 58 36.01 -17.29 23.47
N ARG A 59 35.26 -18.22 24.08
CA ARG A 59 33.80 -18.31 23.89
C ARG A 59 33.02 -17.19 24.57
N GLN A 60 33.49 -16.71 25.73
CA GLN A 60 32.91 -15.52 26.37
C GLN A 60 33.13 -14.28 25.49
N LEU A 61 34.36 -14.09 25.00
CA LEU A 61 34.70 -12.99 24.10
C LEU A 61 33.86 -13.00 22.80
N GLU A 62 33.63 -14.18 22.22
CA GLU A 62 32.81 -14.32 21.02
C GLU A 62 31.32 -14.01 21.28
N LYS A 63 30.79 -14.40 22.44
CA LYS A 63 29.41 -14.07 22.85
C LYS A 63 29.23 -12.57 23.08
N GLU A 64 30.13 -11.92 23.80
CA GLU A 64 30.10 -10.46 24.00
C GLU A 64 30.12 -9.71 22.67
N ARG A 65 30.99 -10.11 21.74
CA ARG A 65 31.07 -9.49 20.41
C ARG A 65 29.77 -9.66 19.61
N LEU A 66 29.07 -10.78 19.80
CA LEU A 66 27.82 -11.08 19.09
C LEU A 66 26.63 -10.31 19.69
N GLU A 67 26.61 -10.14 21.02
CA GLU A 67 25.64 -9.32 21.74
C GLU A 67 25.84 -7.83 21.46
N GLU A 68 27.09 -7.35 21.40
CA GLU A 68 27.39 -5.96 21.04
C GLU A 68 26.97 -5.65 19.60
N LYS A 69 27.21 -6.58 18.65
CA LYS A 69 26.73 -6.44 17.27
C LYS A 69 25.21 -6.38 17.19
N LYS A 70 24.50 -7.25 17.93
CA LYS A 70 23.04 -7.24 17.98
C LYS A 70 22.50 -5.93 18.57
N ARG A 71 23.07 -5.45 19.67
CA ARG A 71 22.68 -4.19 20.30
C ARG A 71 22.91 -2.98 19.38
N LYS A 72 23.99 -2.97 18.60
CA LYS A 72 24.25 -1.94 17.58
C LYS A 72 23.26 -2.01 16.42
N GLU A 73 22.87 -3.21 15.99
CA GLU A 73 21.89 -3.39 14.92
C GLU A 73 20.48 -2.97 15.37
N GLU A 74 20.08 -3.34 16.58
CA GLU A 74 18.80 -2.95 17.17
C GLU A 74 18.73 -1.43 17.40
N ALA A 75 19.79 -0.82 17.94
CA ALA A 75 19.85 0.64 18.09
C ALA A 75 19.73 1.38 16.74
N LYS A 76 20.32 0.84 15.67
CA LYS A 76 20.18 1.40 14.32
C LYS A 76 18.76 1.24 13.76
N LYS A 77 18.12 0.10 14.01
CA LYS A 77 16.73 -0.14 13.59
C LYS A 77 15.76 0.78 14.33
N ASP A 78 15.93 0.95 15.64
CA ASP A 78 15.14 1.89 16.44
C ASP A 78 15.34 3.34 15.99
N GLU A 79 16.57 3.72 15.63
CA GLU A 79 16.87 5.05 15.09
C GLU A 79 16.21 5.27 13.72
N GLU A 80 16.28 4.27 12.83
CA GLU A 80 15.62 4.31 11.53
C GLU A 80 14.08 4.37 11.66
N GLU A 81 13.51 3.58 12.57
CA GLU A 81 12.07 3.60 12.87
C GLU A 81 11.63 4.97 13.41
N LYS A 82 12.39 5.55 14.36
CA LYS A 82 12.12 6.91 14.86
C LYS A 82 12.21 7.96 13.76
N LYS A 83 13.16 7.83 12.83
CA LYS A 83 13.30 8.73 11.68
C LYS A 83 12.13 8.58 10.70
N LEU A 84 11.60 7.37 10.52
CA LEU A 84 10.43 7.13 9.68
C LEU A 84 9.13 7.70 10.30
N LEU A 85 9.02 7.68 11.62
CA LEU A 85 7.87 8.24 12.34
C LEU A 85 7.90 9.77 12.35
N MET A 86 9.07 10.37 12.51
CA MET A 86 9.26 11.84 12.47
C MET A 86 9.47 12.40 11.06
N LYS A 87 8.82 11.81 10.04
CA LYS A 87 8.85 12.40 8.69
C LYS A 87 8.23 13.81 8.74
N PRO A 88 8.98 14.87 8.45
CA PRO A 88 8.43 16.22 8.48
C PRO A 88 7.35 16.34 7.40
N VAL A 89 6.21 16.92 7.77
CA VAL A 89 5.18 17.27 6.80
C VAL A 89 5.77 18.27 5.83
N GLY A 90 5.95 17.84 4.58
CA GLY A 90 6.33 18.74 3.50
C GLY A 90 5.31 19.88 3.40
N SER A 91 5.80 21.10 3.14
CA SER A 91 4.94 22.25 2.89
C SER A 91 3.99 21.92 1.73
N GLN A 92 2.67 21.98 1.97
CA GLN A 92 1.65 21.79 0.93
C GLN A 92 1.85 22.85 -0.17
N LYS A 93 2.23 22.41 -1.37
CA LYS A 93 2.29 23.26 -2.56
C LYS A 93 0.89 23.23 -3.21
N ILE A 94 0.36 24.39 -3.53
CA ILE A 94 -0.94 24.55 -4.21
C ILE A 94 -0.65 25.09 -5.61
N ASP A 95 -1.34 24.56 -6.61
CA ASP A 95 -1.25 25.02 -7.99
C ASP A 95 -1.81 26.44 -8.17
N ALA A 96 -1.25 27.18 -9.13
CA ALA A 96 -1.67 28.54 -9.42
C ALA A 96 -3.10 28.56 -9.98
N GLY A 97 -4.08 28.87 -9.13
CA GLY A 97 -5.51 28.90 -9.49
C GLY A 97 -6.46 28.33 -8.43
N VAL A 98 -5.94 27.64 -7.40
CA VAL A 98 -6.75 27.14 -6.28
C VAL A 98 -6.58 28.06 -5.07
N ASP A 99 -7.69 28.57 -4.54
CA ASP A 99 -7.70 29.39 -3.34
C ASP A 99 -7.09 28.64 -2.15
N PRO A 100 -6.04 29.16 -1.49
CA PRO A 100 -5.39 28.44 -0.40
C PRO A 100 -6.32 28.10 0.77
N LYS A 101 -7.37 28.90 0.95
CA LYS A 101 -8.38 28.71 2.00
C LYS A 101 -9.47 27.69 1.64
N SER A 102 -9.51 27.18 0.42
CA SER A 102 -10.34 26.03 0.05
C SER A 102 -9.64 24.69 0.27
N VAL A 103 -8.38 24.69 0.73
CA VAL A 103 -7.58 23.48 0.99
C VAL A 103 -7.39 23.31 2.49
N PHE A 104 -7.59 22.09 2.99
CA PHE A 104 -7.40 21.77 4.40
C PHE A 104 -5.91 21.73 4.78
N CYS A 105 -5.59 22.33 5.93
CA CYS A 105 -4.22 22.44 6.43
C CYS A 105 -3.67 21.09 6.90
N ALA A 106 -2.62 20.58 6.25
CA ALA A 106 -1.96 19.32 6.65
C ALA A 106 -1.32 19.42 8.04
N PHE A 107 -0.82 20.59 8.42
CA PHE A 107 -0.26 20.80 9.77
C PHE A 107 -1.35 20.79 10.84
N PHE A 108 -2.56 21.27 10.50
CA PHE A 108 -3.69 21.24 11.44
C PHE A 108 -4.23 19.82 11.59
N LYS A 109 -4.30 19.06 10.49
CA LYS A 109 -4.62 17.62 10.51
C LYS A 109 -3.74 16.82 11.48
N GLN A 110 -2.48 17.21 11.63
CA GLN A 110 -1.52 16.56 12.52
C GLN A 110 -1.34 17.25 13.88
N GLY A 111 -2.11 18.31 14.17
CA GLY A 111 -1.99 19.05 15.44
C GLY A 111 -0.73 19.91 15.59
N LEU A 112 0.04 20.11 14.52
CA LEU A 112 1.31 20.86 14.51
C LEU A 112 1.16 22.32 14.03
N CYS A 113 -0.04 22.75 13.64
CA CYS A 113 -0.27 24.10 13.11
C CYS A 113 -0.29 25.16 14.21
N LYS A 114 0.74 26.01 14.26
CA LYS A 114 0.84 27.15 15.20
C LYS A 114 0.11 28.42 14.72
N LYS A 115 -0.46 28.43 13.51
CA LYS A 115 -1.00 29.64 12.86
C LYS A 115 -2.47 29.92 13.18
N GLY A 116 -3.19 28.96 13.79
CA GLY A 116 -4.59 29.11 14.16
C GLY A 116 -5.47 29.57 12.99
N GLU A 117 -6.41 30.50 13.24
CA GLU A 117 -7.34 31.02 12.24
C GLU A 117 -6.69 31.87 11.13
N LYS A 118 -5.48 32.38 11.38
CA LYS A 118 -4.68 33.15 10.40
C LYS A 118 -3.88 32.23 9.47
N CYS A 119 -4.11 30.92 9.51
CA CYS A 119 -3.46 29.99 8.60
C CYS A 119 -3.85 30.27 7.14
N LYS A 120 -2.87 30.11 6.24
CA LYS A 120 -3.08 30.20 4.78
C LYS A 120 -4.06 29.13 4.27
N PHE A 121 -4.17 28.02 5.01
CA PHE A 121 -5.02 26.87 4.70
C PHE A 121 -6.21 26.80 5.66
N SER A 122 -7.31 26.17 5.24
CA SER A 122 -8.50 26.01 6.09
C SER A 122 -8.25 25.04 7.23
N HIS A 123 -8.81 25.37 8.40
CA HIS A 123 -8.90 24.49 9.57
C HIS A 123 -10.31 23.91 9.76
N ASP A 124 -11.23 24.15 8.82
CA ASP A 124 -12.58 23.59 8.88
C ASP A 124 -12.60 22.13 8.37
N PRO A 125 -12.98 21.14 9.21
CA PRO A 125 -13.10 19.74 8.81
C PRO A 125 -14.07 19.51 7.63
N ALA A 126 -15.02 20.42 7.39
CA ALA A 126 -15.93 20.33 6.25
C ALA A 126 -15.19 20.52 4.90
N VAL A 127 -14.08 21.26 4.88
CA VAL A 127 -13.25 21.47 3.69
C VAL A 127 -12.46 20.22 3.32
N GLU A 128 -12.00 19.45 4.32
CA GLU A 128 -11.32 18.16 4.09
C GLU A 128 -12.24 17.18 3.35
N ARG A 129 -13.50 17.06 3.79
CA ARG A 129 -14.48 16.15 3.16
C ARG A 129 -14.81 16.51 1.71
N LYS A 130 -14.75 17.79 1.35
CA LYS A 130 -15.00 18.27 -0.03
C LYS A 130 -13.78 18.11 -0.95
N SER A 131 -12.57 18.07 -0.38
CA SER A 131 -11.32 17.92 -1.13
C SER A 131 -10.99 16.46 -1.51
N ALA A 132 -11.67 15.49 -0.89
CA ALA A 132 -11.62 14.09 -1.31
C ALA A 132 -12.34 13.93 -2.66
N LYS A 133 -11.65 14.27 -3.74
CA LYS A 133 -11.97 13.73 -5.07
C LYS A 133 -11.98 12.22 -4.91
N ARG A 134 -13.18 11.62 -4.99
CA ARG A 134 -13.37 10.18 -5.16
C ARG A 134 -12.44 9.75 -6.30
N SER A 135 -11.31 9.13 -5.94
CA SER A 135 -10.37 8.63 -6.92
C SER A 135 -11.09 7.55 -7.72
N MET A 136 -11.32 7.79 -9.00
CA MET A 136 -11.93 6.81 -9.90
C MET A 136 -11.11 5.51 -10.06
N TYR A 137 -9.91 5.43 -9.51
CA TYR A 137 -8.97 4.33 -9.73
C TYR A 137 -8.30 3.78 -8.47
N ALA A 138 -8.88 3.99 -7.27
CA ALA A 138 -8.33 3.45 -6.02
C ALA A 138 -9.15 2.28 -5.41
N GLU A 139 -10.08 1.70 -6.16
CA GLU A 139 -10.86 0.51 -5.76
C GLU A 139 -10.58 -0.70 -6.67
N SER A 140 -9.33 -0.91 -7.12
CA SER A 140 -8.99 -2.06 -7.98
C SER A 140 -8.14 -3.16 -7.33
N GLU A 141 -7.82 -3.10 -6.03
CA GLU A 141 -6.91 -4.12 -5.44
C GLU A 141 -7.31 -4.70 -4.07
N LYS A 142 -8.42 -4.28 -3.47
CA LYS A 142 -8.91 -4.92 -2.24
C LYS A 142 -10.43 -4.90 -2.21
N GLU A 143 -11.05 -5.90 -2.81
CA GLU A 143 -12.12 -6.71 -2.20
C GLU A 143 -12.68 -7.68 -3.24
N LYS A 144 -12.33 -8.96 -3.06
CA LYS A 144 -13.03 -10.17 -3.51
C LYS A 144 -13.47 -10.21 -4.98
N GLU A 145 -12.67 -10.95 -5.73
CA GLU A 145 -13.06 -11.77 -6.87
C GLU A 145 -14.44 -12.45 -6.64
N GLU A 146 -15.52 -11.75 -6.99
CA GLU A 146 -16.79 -12.36 -7.33
C GLU A 146 -16.95 -12.20 -8.83
N THR A 147 -16.79 -13.32 -9.52
CA THR A 147 -16.85 -13.50 -10.96
C THR A 147 -18.16 -12.95 -11.51
N MET A 148 -18.07 -12.12 -12.56
CA MET A 148 -19.22 -11.52 -13.27
C MET A 148 -20.17 -12.57 -13.91
N ASP A 149 -19.80 -13.85 -13.88
CA ASP A 149 -20.52 -14.96 -14.52
C ASP A 149 -21.73 -15.49 -13.72
N GLU A 150 -21.98 -15.01 -12.50
CA GLU A 150 -23.10 -15.45 -11.64
C GLU A 150 -24.22 -14.40 -11.53
N TRP A 151 -24.25 -13.42 -12.43
CA TRP A 151 -25.29 -12.39 -12.42
C TRP A 151 -26.55 -12.83 -13.18
N ASP A 152 -27.57 -13.27 -12.44
CA ASP A 152 -28.88 -13.61 -13.01
C ASP A 152 -29.58 -12.39 -13.64
N ASP A 153 -30.36 -12.64 -14.71
CA ASP A 153 -31.09 -11.63 -15.49
C ASP A 153 -31.97 -10.70 -14.65
N GLU A 154 -32.47 -11.17 -13.50
CA GLU A 154 -33.26 -10.35 -12.56
C GLU A 154 -32.40 -9.29 -11.85
N MET A 155 -31.15 -9.60 -11.53
CA MET A 155 -30.25 -8.68 -10.84
C MET A 155 -29.69 -7.63 -11.81
N LEU A 156 -29.45 -8.05 -13.06
CA LEU A 156 -29.17 -7.18 -14.19
C LEU A 156 -30.34 -6.20 -14.44
N ALA A 157 -31.58 -6.70 -14.47
CA ALA A 157 -32.77 -5.87 -14.60
C ALA A 157 -32.95 -4.93 -13.40
N TYR A 158 -32.68 -5.37 -12.18
CA TYR A 158 -32.77 -4.53 -10.97
C TYR A 158 -31.77 -3.37 -11.01
N VAL A 159 -30.52 -3.60 -11.42
CA VAL A 159 -29.51 -2.54 -11.49
C VAL A 159 -29.73 -1.60 -12.67
N VAL A 160 -30.21 -2.10 -13.81
CA VAL A 160 -30.66 -1.25 -14.92
C VAL A 160 -31.84 -0.38 -14.48
N ASN A 161 -32.84 -0.95 -13.83
CA ASN A 161 -33.96 -0.19 -13.26
C ASN A 161 -33.52 0.76 -12.15
N LYS A 162 -32.49 0.45 -11.36
CA LYS A 162 -31.97 1.36 -10.32
C LYS A 162 -31.11 2.49 -10.90
N LYS A 163 -30.48 2.28 -12.06
CA LYS A 163 -29.71 3.29 -12.82
C LYS A 163 -30.59 4.16 -13.71
N HIS A 164 -31.69 3.63 -14.23
CA HIS A 164 -32.61 4.32 -15.15
C HIS A 164 -33.98 4.67 -14.53
N GLY A 165 -34.28 4.21 -13.31
CA GLY A 165 -35.55 4.42 -12.59
C GLY A 165 -35.75 5.82 -11.99
N ALA A 166 -35.26 6.84 -12.70
CA ALA A 166 -35.67 8.23 -12.51
C ALA A 166 -36.00 8.84 -13.87
N GLU A 167 -36.81 8.15 -14.67
CA GLU A 167 -37.37 8.73 -15.90
C GLU A 167 -38.43 9.78 -15.54
N LYS A 168 -37.96 11.01 -15.36
CA LYS A 168 -38.67 12.18 -15.90
C LYS A 168 -37.78 12.83 -16.94
N THR A 169 -37.52 12.12 -18.03
CA THR A 169 -36.77 12.72 -19.15
C THR A 169 -37.76 13.16 -20.23
N ASN A 170 -38.14 14.43 -20.16
CA ASN A 170 -38.72 15.23 -21.24
C ASN A 170 -40.09 14.74 -21.78
N GLN A 171 -41.18 15.27 -21.21
CA GLN A 171 -42.57 14.93 -21.54
C GLN A 171 -43.00 15.29 -22.97
N THR A 172 -42.21 16.05 -23.73
CA THR A 172 -42.57 16.50 -25.08
C THR A 172 -41.63 15.94 -26.15
N SER A 173 -42.20 15.55 -27.30
CA SER A 173 -41.46 15.06 -28.48
C SER A 173 -40.66 16.16 -29.20
N ILE A 174 -40.73 17.40 -28.71
CA ILE A 174 -40.10 18.58 -29.30
C ILE A 174 -38.66 18.69 -28.76
N ILE A 175 -37.70 18.87 -29.66
CA ILE A 175 -36.28 19.03 -29.33
C ILE A 175 -36.05 20.42 -28.73
N CYS A 176 -35.26 20.50 -27.66
CA CYS A 176 -34.92 21.77 -27.03
C CYS A 176 -34.12 22.68 -27.97
N LYS A 177 -34.53 23.94 -28.13
CA LYS A 177 -33.83 24.93 -28.96
C LYS A 177 -32.40 25.20 -28.48
N TYR A 178 -32.19 25.30 -27.18
CA TYR A 178 -30.86 25.54 -26.59
C TYR A 178 -29.92 24.36 -26.78
N PHE A 179 -30.46 23.15 -26.91
CA PHE A 179 -29.69 21.96 -27.21
C PHE A 179 -29.20 21.95 -28.66
N LEU A 180 -30.04 22.38 -29.61
CA LEU A 180 -29.61 22.57 -31.00
C LEU A 180 -28.52 23.65 -31.11
N ASP A 181 -28.70 24.79 -30.43
CA ASP A 181 -27.70 25.88 -30.41
C ASP A 181 -26.36 25.44 -29.76
N ALA A 182 -26.42 24.63 -28.69
CA ALA A 182 -25.23 24.08 -28.06
C ALA A 182 -24.48 23.08 -28.96
N LEU A 183 -25.21 22.29 -29.76
CA LEU A 183 -24.63 21.36 -30.73
C LEU A 183 -24.00 22.10 -31.92
N GLU A 184 -24.66 23.15 -32.41
CA GLU A 184 -24.13 24.01 -33.48
C GLU A 184 -22.84 24.71 -33.04
N ASN A 185 -22.78 25.15 -31.78
CA ASN A 185 -21.59 25.80 -31.22
C ASN A 185 -20.54 24.82 -30.65
N ASN A 186 -20.71 23.50 -30.80
CA ASN A 186 -19.88 22.45 -30.17
C ASN A 186 -19.69 22.62 -28.64
N LYS A 187 -20.61 23.31 -27.96
CA LYS A 187 -20.59 23.51 -26.49
C LYS A 187 -21.34 22.41 -25.74
N TYR A 188 -21.93 21.45 -26.45
CA TYR A 188 -22.55 20.28 -25.86
C TYR A 188 -21.48 19.30 -25.34
N GLY A 189 -21.52 18.98 -24.06
CA GLY A 189 -20.52 18.12 -23.40
C GLY A 189 -20.87 17.83 -21.94
N TRP A 190 -19.94 17.19 -21.23
CA TRP A 190 -20.13 16.66 -19.86
C TRP A 190 -20.59 17.71 -18.82
N PHE A 191 -20.35 18.99 -19.07
CA PHE A 191 -20.75 20.08 -18.17
C PHE A 191 -21.84 20.99 -18.76
N TRP A 192 -22.41 20.63 -19.92
CA TRP A 192 -23.45 21.43 -20.55
C TRP A 192 -24.79 21.20 -19.86
N THR A 193 -25.33 22.25 -19.26
CA THR A 193 -26.66 22.27 -18.65
C THR A 193 -27.58 23.13 -19.50
N CYS A 194 -28.79 22.63 -19.77
CA CYS A 194 -29.76 23.41 -20.51
C CYS A 194 -30.18 24.64 -19.69
N PRO A 195 -30.12 25.86 -20.24
CA PRO A 195 -30.54 27.06 -19.53
C PRO A 195 -32.06 27.08 -19.25
N ASN A 196 -32.84 26.25 -19.94
CA ASN A 196 -34.30 26.12 -19.77
C ASN A 196 -34.68 25.02 -18.76
N GLY A 197 -33.90 24.84 -17.69
CA GLY A 197 -34.22 23.92 -16.59
C GLY A 197 -33.27 22.74 -16.39
N GLY A 198 -32.11 22.70 -17.04
CA GLY A 198 -31.10 21.67 -16.82
C GLY A 198 -31.60 20.26 -17.11
N GLN A 199 -31.82 19.47 -16.05
CA GLN A 199 -32.37 18.11 -16.09
C GLN A 199 -33.91 18.08 -16.07
N ASP A 200 -34.55 19.18 -15.66
CA ASP A 200 -36.02 19.33 -15.59
C ASP A 200 -36.60 20.03 -16.85
N CYS A 201 -35.85 20.07 -17.94
CA CYS A 201 -36.35 20.68 -19.17
C CYS A 201 -37.54 19.87 -19.71
N ILE A 202 -38.60 20.56 -20.10
CA ILE A 202 -39.78 19.91 -20.69
C ILE A 202 -39.52 19.37 -22.10
N TYR A 203 -38.46 19.85 -22.76
CA TYR A 203 -38.10 19.55 -24.15
C TYR A 203 -36.95 18.53 -24.24
N LYS A 204 -36.97 17.70 -25.27
CA LYS A 204 -36.02 16.58 -25.43
C LYS A 204 -34.59 17.06 -25.71
N HIS A 205 -33.64 16.59 -24.91
CA HIS A 205 -32.19 16.81 -25.07
C HIS A 205 -31.50 15.65 -25.82
N GLY A 206 -32.03 15.30 -27.00
CA GLY A 206 -31.46 14.25 -27.84
C GLY A 206 -31.93 14.39 -29.29
N LEU A 207 -31.01 14.24 -30.24
CA LEU A 207 -31.35 14.20 -31.66
C LEU A 207 -32.14 12.92 -31.98
N PRO A 208 -33.18 13.00 -32.82
CA PRO A 208 -33.83 11.82 -33.36
C PRO A 208 -32.83 10.92 -34.11
N PRO A 209 -33.02 9.59 -34.08
CA PRO A 209 -32.16 8.67 -34.82
C PRO A 209 -32.20 9.01 -36.31
N GLY A 210 -31.02 9.26 -36.91
CA GLY A 210 -30.87 9.63 -38.33
C GLY A 210 -30.68 11.12 -38.63
N PHE A 211 -30.75 12.01 -37.63
CA PHE A 211 -30.47 13.44 -37.86
C PHE A 211 -28.96 13.71 -37.94
N VAL A 212 -28.48 14.12 -39.12
CA VAL A 212 -27.07 14.50 -39.35
C VAL A 212 -26.95 16.02 -39.27
N LEU A 213 -26.21 16.52 -38.28
CA LEU A 213 -25.89 17.94 -38.16
C LEU A 213 -25.01 18.38 -39.34
N LYS A 214 -25.53 19.26 -40.20
CA LYS A 214 -24.73 19.93 -41.23
C LYS A 214 -23.83 20.97 -40.54
N LYS A 215 -22.62 20.56 -40.13
CA LYS A 215 -21.58 21.51 -39.72
C LYS A 215 -21.19 22.37 -40.91
N VAL A 216 -21.76 23.57 -41.00
CA VAL A 216 -21.17 24.65 -41.79
C VAL A 216 -19.95 25.14 -41.03
N PHE A 217 -18.77 24.64 -41.41
CA PHE A 217 -17.50 25.25 -41.02
C PHE A 217 -17.49 26.68 -41.59
N LYS A 218 -17.88 27.67 -40.78
CA LYS A 218 -17.49 29.06 -41.02
C LYS A 218 -16.02 29.16 -40.64
N GLY A 219 -15.16 29.01 -41.65
CA GLY A 219 -13.77 29.44 -41.60
C GLY A 219 -13.67 30.96 -41.49
#